data_AF-A0A970RTD5-F1
#
_entry.id   AF-A0A970RTD5-F1
#
_cell.length_a   1.000
_cell.length_b   1.000
_cell.length_c   1.000
_cell.angle_alpha   90.00
_cell.angle_beta   90.00
_cell.angle_gamma   90.00
#
_symmetry.space_group_name_H-M   'P 1'
#
loop_
_entity.id
_entity.type
_entity.pdbx_description
1 polymer ?
#
loop_
_entity_poly.entity_id
_entity_poly.type
_entity_poly.pdbx_seq_one_letter_code
_entity_poly.pdbx_strand_id
1 'polypeptide(L)'
;MTERCSRMRSSFVNVGNKRRPAAFFVVLIFVLLILSGCNRTGPEDSVSENRINSTPEEVSRVYAESVFTGNYLLMFKCYPSEFVVIMQEDDLSKFASWSTQIKESLLFNDIEFHGTDARKSEWTGDLESVAYRNAVAGIEEKFGVSSDDVTEINKCDVSLYFSRDNEDMYQKVSVISYRIDDQWYVYQMESLSA
;
A
#
# COMPACT_ATOMS: atom_id res chain seq x y z
N MET A 1 22.36 -90.64 -13.17
CA MET A 1 22.98 -89.41 -12.68
C MET A 1 21.89 -88.33 -12.68
N THR A 2 21.06 -88.25 -11.63
CA THR A 2 21.19 -87.34 -10.47
C THR A 2 21.49 -85.89 -10.84
N GLU A 3 20.47 -85.04 -10.74
CA GLU A 3 20.52 -83.87 -9.85
C GLU A 3 19.10 -83.39 -9.52
N ARG A 4 18.85 -83.22 -8.21
CA ARG A 4 17.70 -82.50 -7.65
C ARG A 4 17.98 -81.01 -7.81
N CYS A 5 16.98 -80.21 -8.20
CA CYS A 5 17.01 -78.78 -7.86
C CYS A 5 15.61 -78.22 -7.55
N SER A 6 15.41 -78.02 -6.25
CA SER A 6 14.78 -76.89 -5.55
C SER A 6 13.54 -76.19 -6.12
N ARG A 7 12.50 -76.21 -5.27
CA ARG A 7 11.43 -75.23 -5.15
C ARG A 7 11.94 -73.78 -5.28
N MET A 8 11.21 -72.97 -6.04
CA MET A 8 10.91 -71.58 -5.65
C MET A 8 9.44 -71.29 -5.95
N ARG A 9 8.63 -71.21 -4.88
CA ARG A 9 7.35 -70.50 -4.91
C ARG A 9 7.68 -69.02 -4.96
N SER A 10 7.50 -68.37 -6.11
CA SER A 10 7.42 -66.93 -6.17
C SER A 10 5.94 -66.54 -6.05
N SER A 11 5.64 -65.86 -4.96
CA SER A 11 4.37 -65.24 -4.66
C SER A 11 4.02 -64.21 -5.74
N PHE A 12 2.96 -64.46 -6.51
CA PHE A 12 2.31 -63.42 -7.29
C PHE A 12 1.70 -62.40 -6.33
N VAL A 13 2.37 -61.26 -6.18
CA VAL A 13 1.82 -60.08 -5.51
C VAL A 13 0.72 -59.52 -6.41
N ASN A 14 -0.49 -59.59 -5.90
CA ASN A 14 -1.68 -58.99 -6.47
C ASN A 14 -1.54 -57.46 -6.40
N VAL A 15 -1.09 -56.83 -7.50
CA VAL A 15 -1.03 -55.36 -7.58
C VAL A 15 -2.43 -54.84 -7.88
N GLY A 16 -3.21 -54.70 -6.81
CA GLY A 16 -4.51 -54.04 -6.83
C GLY A 16 -4.43 -52.66 -7.48
N ASN A 17 -5.35 -52.42 -8.40
CA ASN A 17 -5.49 -51.21 -9.21
C ASN A 17 -5.73 -49.96 -8.33
N LYS A 18 -4.68 -49.36 -7.76
CA LYS A 18 -4.72 -48.09 -7.02
C LYS A 18 -4.63 -46.88 -7.98
N ARG A 19 -5.43 -46.84 -9.05
CA ARG A 19 -5.56 -45.67 -9.93
C ARG A 19 -6.60 -44.67 -9.41
N ARG A 20 -6.50 -44.19 -8.16
CA ARG A 20 -7.42 -43.16 -7.64
C ARG A 20 -6.86 -42.05 -6.72
N PRO A 21 -5.64 -42.10 -6.12
CA PRO A 21 -5.20 -40.97 -5.29
C PRO A 21 -4.54 -39.84 -6.10
N ALA A 22 -3.91 -40.14 -7.25
CA ALA A 22 -3.16 -39.13 -8.01
C ALA A 22 -4.05 -38.03 -8.61
N ALA A 23 -5.25 -38.38 -9.11
CA ALA A 23 -6.18 -37.39 -9.66
C ALA A 23 -6.69 -36.41 -8.59
N PHE A 24 -6.90 -36.89 -7.35
CA PHE A 24 -7.35 -36.06 -6.23
C PHE A 24 -6.27 -35.05 -5.82
N PHE A 25 -5.00 -35.46 -5.80
CA PHE A 25 -3.88 -34.56 -5.49
C PHE A 25 -3.66 -33.50 -6.57
N VAL A 26 -3.79 -33.84 -7.86
CA VAL A 26 -3.63 -32.87 -8.95
C VAL A 26 -4.73 -31.81 -8.94
N VAL A 27 -5.99 -32.20 -8.66
CA VAL A 27 -7.11 -31.26 -8.54
C VAL A 27 -6.94 -30.35 -7.32
N LEU A 28 -6.48 -30.89 -6.18
CA LEU A 28 -6.22 -30.09 -4.98
C LEU A 28 -5.11 -29.04 -5.21
N ILE A 29 -4.04 -29.40 -5.93
CA ILE A 29 -2.97 -28.47 -6.30
C ILE A 29 -3.49 -27.38 -7.24
N PHE A 30 -4.32 -27.71 -8.24
CA PHE A 30 -4.92 -26.72 -9.12
C PHE A 30 -5.86 -25.76 -8.37
N VAL A 31 -6.67 -26.25 -7.43
CA VAL A 31 -7.53 -25.39 -6.59
C VAL A 31 -6.70 -24.49 -5.67
N LEU A 32 -5.60 -25.00 -5.10
CA LEU A 32 -4.67 -24.20 -4.30
C LEU A 32 -3.93 -23.14 -5.14
N LEU A 33 -3.60 -23.44 -6.40
CA LEU A 33 -2.98 -22.47 -7.32
C LEU A 33 -3.96 -21.38 -7.78
N ILE A 34 -5.25 -21.68 -7.94
CA ILE A 34 -6.28 -20.66 -8.27
C ILE A 34 -6.53 -19.71 -7.08
N LEU A 35 -6.37 -20.20 -5.84
CA LEU A 35 -6.47 -19.36 -4.63
C LEU A 35 -5.17 -18.57 -4.35
N SER A 36 -4.06 -18.93 -4.99
CA SER A 36 -2.76 -18.30 -4.79
C SER A 36 -2.45 -17.30 -5.90
N GLY A 37 -3.11 -16.14 -5.85
CA GLY A 37 -2.52 -14.92 -6.41
C GLY A 37 -3.08 -14.44 -7.74
N CYS A 38 -4.32 -13.94 -7.73
CA CYS A 38 -4.54 -12.66 -8.40
C CYS A 38 -3.82 -11.58 -7.56
N ASN A 39 -2.54 -11.36 -7.83
CA ASN A 39 -1.90 -10.10 -7.41
C ASN A 39 -2.67 -9.00 -8.15
N ARG A 40 -3.56 -8.28 -7.43
CA ARG A 40 -4.30 -7.15 -7.99
C ARG A 40 -3.25 -6.14 -8.50
N THR A 41 -3.14 -6.03 -9.81
CA THR A 41 -2.37 -4.98 -10.48
C THR A 41 -3.37 -3.91 -10.87
N GLY A 42 -3.59 -2.93 -10.00
CA GLY A 42 -4.60 -1.89 -10.21
C GLY A 42 -4.98 -1.18 -8.92
N PRO A 43 -5.87 -0.18 -8.99
CA PRO A 43 -6.31 0.56 -7.82
C PRO A 43 -7.01 -0.38 -6.81
N GLU A 44 -6.72 -0.15 -5.54
CA GLU A 44 -7.47 -0.72 -4.43
C GLU A 44 -8.74 0.10 -4.17
N ASP A 45 -9.69 -0.50 -3.46
CA ASP A 45 -10.94 0.17 -3.08
C ASP A 45 -10.63 1.43 -2.23
N SER A 46 -11.47 2.47 -2.36
CA SER A 46 -11.30 3.72 -1.61
C SER A 46 -11.28 3.49 -0.11
N VAL A 47 -10.38 4.19 0.58
CA VAL A 47 -10.25 4.12 2.04
C VAL A 47 -11.43 4.86 2.68
N SER A 48 -12.14 4.20 3.61
CA SER A 48 -13.23 4.85 4.35
C SER A 48 -12.69 5.87 5.35
N GLU A 49 -13.45 6.95 5.62
CA GLU A 49 -12.96 8.06 6.44
C GLU A 49 -12.50 7.65 7.86
N ASN A 50 -13.16 6.66 8.45
CA ASN A 50 -12.81 6.13 9.77
C ASN A 50 -11.55 5.24 9.79
N ARG A 51 -11.01 4.92 8.61
CA ARG A 51 -9.82 4.07 8.45
C ARG A 51 -8.60 4.86 8.00
N ILE A 52 -8.73 6.15 7.66
CA ILE A 52 -7.65 6.98 7.11
C ILE A 52 -6.38 6.84 7.93
N ASN A 53 -6.46 7.01 9.26
CA ASN A 53 -5.29 7.01 10.14
C ASN A 53 -5.00 5.64 10.79
N SER A 54 -5.59 4.54 10.27
CA SER A 54 -5.43 3.21 10.88
C SER A 54 -4.11 2.53 10.49
N THR A 55 -3.59 2.78 9.30
CA THR A 55 -2.32 2.23 8.81
C THR A 55 -1.52 3.27 8.02
N PRO A 56 -0.18 3.13 7.92
CA PRO A 56 0.63 4.05 7.13
C PRO A 56 0.27 3.99 5.64
N GLU A 57 -0.13 2.83 5.13
CA GLU A 57 -0.59 2.66 3.75
C GLU A 57 -1.88 3.46 3.49
N GLU A 58 -2.88 3.33 4.35
CA GLU A 58 -4.16 4.04 4.20
C GLU A 58 -4.00 5.56 4.23
N VAL A 59 -3.28 6.11 5.23
CA VAL A 59 -3.08 7.56 5.34
C VAL A 59 -2.29 8.10 4.15
N SER A 60 -1.31 7.33 3.65
CA SER A 60 -0.50 7.68 2.49
C SER A 60 -1.31 7.69 1.20
N ARG A 61 -2.17 6.69 0.99
CA ARG A 61 -3.08 6.61 -0.16
C ARG A 61 -4.03 7.80 -0.18
N VAL A 62 -4.69 8.07 0.94
CA VAL A 62 -5.66 9.16 1.08
C VAL A 62 -5.00 10.51 0.87
N TYR A 63 -3.80 10.70 1.41
CA TYR A 63 -3.05 11.94 1.21
C TYR A 63 -2.65 12.15 -0.25
N ALA A 64 -2.06 11.14 -0.89
CA ALA A 64 -1.66 11.22 -2.30
C ALA A 64 -2.87 11.46 -3.23
N GLU A 65 -3.98 10.75 -2.99
CA GLU A 65 -5.25 10.97 -3.69
C GLU A 65 -5.76 12.40 -3.50
N SER A 66 -5.76 12.89 -2.27
CA SER A 66 -6.23 14.24 -1.95
C SER A 66 -5.38 15.32 -2.62
N VAL A 67 -4.07 15.09 -2.70
CA VAL A 67 -3.16 15.98 -3.41
C VAL A 67 -3.40 15.94 -4.91
N PHE A 68 -3.52 14.75 -5.49
CA PHE A 68 -3.77 14.58 -6.92
C PHE A 68 -5.11 15.18 -7.36
N THR A 69 -6.17 14.95 -6.60
CA THR A 69 -7.55 15.38 -6.91
C THR A 69 -7.87 16.80 -6.42
N GLY A 70 -6.96 17.42 -5.67
CA GLY A 70 -7.18 18.72 -5.04
C GLY A 70 -8.26 18.68 -3.95
N ASN A 71 -8.49 17.54 -3.28
CA ASN A 71 -9.44 17.45 -2.17
C ASN A 71 -8.79 17.83 -0.83
N TYR A 72 -8.58 19.14 -0.61
CA TYR A 72 -7.86 19.61 0.58
C TYR A 72 -8.57 19.28 1.91
N LEU A 73 -9.90 19.11 1.92
CA LEU A 73 -10.64 18.71 3.12
C LEU A 73 -10.31 17.28 3.54
N LEU A 74 -10.15 16.38 2.56
CA LEU A 74 -9.71 15.02 2.81
C LEU A 74 -8.22 14.98 3.19
N MET A 75 -7.40 15.83 2.55
CA MET A 75 -5.98 16.00 2.89
C MET A 75 -5.78 16.38 4.36
N PHE A 76 -6.63 17.26 4.91
CA PHE A 76 -6.54 17.68 6.31
C PHE A 76 -6.82 16.55 7.32
N LYS A 77 -7.54 15.50 6.94
CA LYS A 77 -7.74 14.30 7.78
C LYS A 77 -6.46 13.46 7.94
N CYS A 78 -5.43 13.72 7.12
CA CYS A 78 -4.14 13.05 7.21
C CYS A 78 -3.17 13.74 8.19
N TYR A 79 -3.57 14.83 8.84
CA TYR A 79 -2.80 15.53 9.87
C TYR A 79 -3.46 15.44 11.24
N PRO A 80 -2.70 15.64 12.34
CA PRO A 80 -3.28 15.81 13.67
C PRO A 80 -4.31 16.94 13.68
N SER A 81 -5.38 16.78 14.45
CA SER A 81 -6.46 17.77 14.47
C SER A 81 -6.00 19.15 14.94
N GLU A 82 -5.04 19.15 15.87
CA GLU A 82 -4.38 20.30 16.47
C GLU A 82 -3.65 21.12 15.41
N PHE A 83 -3.04 20.45 14.42
CA PHE A 83 -2.37 21.13 13.32
C PHE A 83 -3.36 21.96 12.49
N VAL A 84 -4.53 21.40 12.18
CA VAL A 84 -5.55 22.11 11.38
C VAL A 84 -6.11 23.30 12.15
N VAL A 85 -6.22 23.21 13.48
CA VAL A 85 -6.72 24.29 14.34
C VAL A 85 -5.75 25.47 14.40
N ILE A 86 -4.44 25.24 14.32
CA ILE A 86 -3.43 26.32 14.36
C ILE A 86 -3.18 26.96 12.99
N MET A 87 -3.76 26.42 11.92
CA MET A 87 -3.62 27.02 10.58
C MET A 87 -4.28 28.40 10.53
N GLN A 88 -3.58 29.36 9.93
CA GLN A 88 -4.11 30.70 9.73
C GLN A 88 -5.17 30.70 8.61
N GLU A 89 -6.11 31.64 8.66
CA GLU A 89 -7.14 31.81 7.64
C GLU A 89 -6.55 31.99 6.23
N ASP A 90 -5.42 32.68 6.14
CA ASP A 90 -4.67 32.85 4.90
C ASP A 90 -4.19 31.51 4.32
N ASP A 91 -3.78 30.56 5.15
CA ASP A 91 -3.32 29.25 4.68
C ASP A 91 -4.50 28.40 4.23
N LEU A 92 -5.61 28.40 4.96
CA LEU A 92 -6.84 27.74 4.55
C LEU A 92 -7.34 28.28 3.19
N SER A 93 -7.26 29.59 2.99
CA SER A 93 -7.61 30.26 1.73
C SER A 93 -6.69 29.84 0.58
N LYS A 94 -5.38 29.72 0.83
CA LYS A 94 -4.42 29.18 -0.17
C LYS A 94 -4.77 27.75 -0.57
N PHE A 95 -5.10 26.88 0.39
CA PHE A 95 -5.50 25.50 0.08
C PHE A 95 -6.79 25.41 -0.72
N ALA A 96 -7.78 26.25 -0.44
CA ALA A 96 -9.01 26.33 -1.22
C ALA A 96 -8.74 26.81 -2.67
N SER A 97 -7.89 27.82 -2.83
CA SER A 97 -7.47 28.31 -4.16
C SER A 97 -6.73 27.21 -4.94
N TRP A 98 -5.77 26.55 -4.31
CA TRP A 98 -5.00 25.46 -4.91
C TRP A 98 -5.89 24.26 -5.29
N SER A 99 -6.85 23.89 -4.43
CA SER A 99 -7.86 22.87 -4.72
C SER A 99 -8.62 23.16 -6.01
N THR A 100 -9.02 24.43 -6.19
CA THR A 100 -9.75 24.87 -7.38
C THR A 100 -8.87 24.74 -8.63
N GLN A 101 -7.63 25.23 -8.56
CA GLN A 101 -6.68 25.17 -9.68
C GLN A 101 -6.36 23.73 -10.12
N ILE A 102 -6.20 22.79 -9.18
CA ILE A 102 -5.99 21.38 -9.52
C ILE A 102 -7.20 20.81 -10.24
N LYS A 103 -8.40 21.01 -9.70
CA LYS A 103 -9.63 20.48 -10.30
C LYS A 103 -9.85 21.02 -11.71
N GLU A 104 -9.62 22.32 -11.91
CA GLU A 104 -9.68 22.95 -13.23
C GLU A 104 -8.62 22.37 -14.19
N SER A 105 -7.40 22.14 -13.72
CA SER A 105 -6.33 21.54 -14.52
C SER A 105 -6.66 20.10 -14.93
N LEU A 106 -7.17 19.27 -14.02
CA LEU A 106 -7.59 17.90 -14.33
C LEU A 106 -8.70 17.90 -15.38
N LEU A 107 -9.71 18.76 -15.22
CA LEU A 107 -10.81 18.89 -16.17
C LEU A 107 -10.33 19.39 -17.54
N PHE A 108 -9.45 20.39 -17.57
CA PHE A 108 -8.92 20.97 -18.81
C PHE A 108 -8.09 19.95 -19.62
N ASN A 109 -7.37 19.05 -18.93
CA ASN A 109 -6.53 18.04 -19.55
C ASN A 109 -7.23 16.68 -19.74
N ASP A 110 -8.56 16.61 -19.53
CA ASP A 110 -9.35 15.37 -19.61
C ASP A 110 -8.74 14.21 -18.80
N ILE A 111 -8.32 14.53 -17.56
CA ILE A 111 -7.73 13.57 -16.63
C ILE A 111 -8.82 13.02 -15.71
N GLU A 112 -9.06 11.71 -15.76
CA GLU A 112 -9.98 11.00 -14.88
C GLU A 112 -9.21 10.14 -13.88
N PHE A 113 -9.50 10.27 -12.59
CA PHE A 113 -8.83 9.54 -11.52
C PHE A 113 -9.53 8.21 -11.22
N HIS A 114 -8.76 7.11 -11.19
CA HIS A 114 -9.28 5.75 -11.01
C HIS A 114 -9.01 5.16 -9.61
N GLY A 115 -8.06 5.71 -8.85
CA GLY A 115 -7.78 5.29 -7.48
C GLY A 115 -6.30 5.13 -7.17
N THR A 116 -6.00 4.45 -6.06
CA THR A 116 -4.64 4.26 -5.54
C THR A 116 -4.35 2.82 -5.12
N ASP A 117 -3.09 2.41 -5.21
CA ASP A 117 -2.50 1.25 -4.50
C ASP A 117 -1.35 1.78 -3.64
N ALA A 118 -1.06 1.15 -2.51
CA ALA A 118 0.14 1.45 -1.73
C ALA A 118 0.86 0.20 -1.28
N ARG A 119 2.19 0.30 -1.31
CA ARG A 119 3.07 -0.72 -0.76
C ARG A 119 3.98 -0.08 0.25
N LYS A 120 4.15 -0.74 1.39
CA LYS A 120 5.26 -0.42 2.29
C LYS A 120 6.55 -0.51 1.50
N SER A 121 7.23 0.62 1.38
CA SER A 121 8.63 0.63 1.00
C SER A 121 9.44 0.36 2.26
N GLU A 122 10.55 -0.36 2.17
CA GLU A 122 11.45 -0.50 3.32
C GLU A 122 11.99 0.89 3.67
N TRP A 123 11.49 1.49 4.74
CA TRP A 123 12.27 2.48 5.45
C TRP A 123 13.32 1.72 6.26
N THR A 124 14.49 1.53 5.65
CA THR A 124 15.67 1.01 6.34
C THR A 124 16.19 2.08 7.30
N GLY A 125 15.55 2.23 8.45
CA GLY A 125 15.95 3.19 9.46
C GLY A 125 15.97 2.53 10.82
N ASP A 126 17.14 2.07 11.24
CA ASP A 126 17.49 2.07 12.66
C ASP A 126 17.00 3.40 13.29
N LEU A 127 16.37 3.36 14.46
CA LEU A 127 15.93 4.56 15.18
C LEU A 127 17.10 5.54 15.41
N GLU A 128 18.33 5.02 15.38
CA GLU A 128 19.58 5.78 15.46
C GLU A 128 20.04 6.42 14.14
N SER A 129 19.36 6.16 13.02
CA SER A 129 19.74 6.69 11.71
C SER A 129 19.54 8.21 11.63
N VAL A 130 20.44 8.88 10.92
CA VAL A 130 20.36 10.33 10.68
C VAL A 130 19.06 10.70 9.95
N ALA A 131 18.62 9.86 9.01
CA ALA A 131 17.37 10.08 8.27
C ALA A 131 16.14 10.05 9.20
N TYR A 132 16.07 9.10 10.14
CA TYR A 132 15.00 9.03 11.14
C TYR A 132 15.01 10.27 12.04
N ARG A 133 16.17 10.62 12.61
CA ARG A 133 16.29 11.81 13.49
C ARG A 133 15.92 13.11 12.79
N ASN A 134 16.34 13.27 11.53
CA ASN A 134 15.98 14.44 10.73
C ASN A 134 14.47 14.50 10.45
N ALA A 135 13.83 13.35 10.19
CA ALA A 135 12.38 13.29 9.99
C ALA A 135 11.63 13.65 11.28
N VAL A 136 12.03 13.11 12.43
CA VAL A 136 11.46 13.44 13.74
C VAL A 136 11.59 14.94 14.03
N ALA A 137 12.78 15.52 13.87
CA ALA A 137 12.99 16.95 14.08
C ALA A 137 12.14 17.81 13.14
N GLY A 138 12.00 17.41 11.87
CA GLY A 138 11.14 18.10 10.92
C GLY A 138 9.65 17.99 11.26
N ILE A 139 9.20 16.87 11.83
CA ILE A 139 7.83 16.70 12.32
C ILE A 139 7.56 17.66 13.49
N GLU A 140 8.48 17.73 14.44
CA GLU A 140 8.38 18.64 15.60
C GLU A 140 8.31 20.10 15.15
N GLU A 141 9.22 20.53 14.26
CA GLU A 141 9.25 21.90 13.75
C GLU A 141 7.98 22.27 12.97
N LYS A 142 7.49 21.36 12.13
CA LYS A 142 6.39 21.66 11.19
C LYS A 142 5.00 21.54 11.83
N PHE A 143 4.82 20.57 12.72
CA PHE A 143 3.50 20.22 13.26
C PHE A 143 3.37 20.51 14.76
N GLY A 144 4.46 20.89 15.44
CA GLY A 144 4.46 21.15 16.89
C GLY A 144 4.22 19.90 17.73
N VAL A 145 4.47 18.72 17.15
CA VAL A 145 4.37 17.40 17.81
C VAL A 145 5.66 17.15 18.57
N SER A 146 5.58 16.73 19.84
CA SER A 146 6.78 16.37 20.60
C SER A 146 7.50 15.20 19.92
N SER A 147 8.82 15.28 19.81
CA SER A 147 9.62 14.18 19.26
C SER A 147 9.48 12.88 20.08
N ASP A 148 9.18 12.98 21.37
CA ASP A 148 8.90 11.84 22.25
C ASP A 148 7.57 11.13 21.93
N ASP A 149 6.63 11.82 21.29
CA ASP A 149 5.31 11.26 20.93
C ASP A 149 5.35 10.48 19.60
N VAL A 150 6.42 10.67 18.80
CA VAL A 150 6.60 9.99 17.51
C VAL A 150 7.16 8.59 17.73
N THR A 151 6.30 7.58 17.68
CA THR A 151 6.71 6.19 17.99
C THR A 151 7.26 5.45 16.78
N GLU A 152 6.79 5.76 15.58
CA GLU A 152 7.17 5.09 14.33
C GLU A 152 7.14 6.07 13.15
N ILE A 153 7.99 5.82 12.16
CA ILE A 153 7.98 6.51 10.87
C ILE A 153 8.06 5.46 9.76
N ASN A 154 7.19 5.57 8.76
CA ASN A 154 7.14 4.68 7.61
C ASN A 154 7.08 5.44 6.30
N LYS A 155 7.70 4.86 5.27
CA LYS A 155 7.61 5.35 3.89
C LYS A 155 6.81 4.37 3.04
N CYS A 156 5.78 4.87 2.39
CA CYS A 156 4.92 4.08 1.53
C CYS A 156 5.02 4.58 0.09
N ASP A 157 5.26 3.65 -0.85
CA ASP A 157 5.16 3.95 -2.27
C ASP A 157 3.71 3.82 -2.70
N VAL A 158 3.12 4.92 -3.15
CA VAL A 158 1.74 5.00 -3.60
C VAL A 158 1.72 5.10 -5.13
N SER A 159 0.95 4.23 -5.77
CA SER A 159 0.65 4.32 -7.20
C SER A 159 -0.71 5.01 -7.38
N LEU A 160 -0.72 6.13 -8.09
CA LEU A 160 -1.91 6.87 -8.52
C LEU A 160 -2.29 6.39 -9.92
N TYR A 161 -3.51 5.89 -10.09
CA TYR A 161 -4.03 5.43 -11.38
C TYR A 161 -5.02 6.47 -11.93
N PHE A 162 -4.82 6.87 -13.18
CA PHE A 162 -5.66 7.85 -13.86
C PHE A 162 -5.63 7.61 -15.37
N SER A 163 -6.62 8.10 -16.11
CA SER A 163 -6.57 8.16 -17.57
C SER A 163 -6.37 9.58 -18.04
N ARG A 164 -5.74 9.71 -19.21
CA ARG A 164 -5.61 10.97 -19.95
C ARG A 164 -5.77 10.65 -21.43
N ASP A 165 -6.59 11.40 -22.15
CA ASP A 165 -6.82 11.18 -23.59
C ASP A 165 -7.28 9.72 -23.90
N ASN A 166 -8.01 9.08 -22.96
CA ASN A 166 -8.41 7.66 -22.96
C ASN A 166 -7.27 6.63 -22.84
N GLU A 167 -6.08 7.05 -22.42
CA GLU A 167 -4.98 6.14 -22.11
C GLU A 167 -4.82 5.98 -20.60
N ASP A 168 -4.78 4.74 -20.11
CA ASP A 168 -4.52 4.44 -18.71
C ASP A 168 -3.05 4.73 -18.37
N MET A 169 -2.87 5.58 -17.37
CA MET A 169 -1.58 6.00 -16.85
C MET A 169 -1.46 5.64 -15.38
N TYR A 170 -0.23 5.61 -14.89
CA TYR A 170 0.02 5.62 -13.46
C TYR A 170 1.22 6.48 -13.11
N GLN A 171 1.17 7.09 -11.93
CA GLN A 171 2.30 7.82 -11.35
C GLN A 171 2.61 7.24 -9.98
N LYS A 172 3.89 7.07 -9.68
CA LYS A 172 4.33 6.66 -8.34
C LYS A 172 4.82 7.87 -7.56
N VAL A 173 4.39 7.94 -6.30
CA VAL A 173 4.87 8.90 -5.31
C VAL A 173 5.26 8.14 -4.06
N SER A 174 6.11 8.74 -3.23
CA SER A 174 6.44 8.15 -1.94
C SER A 174 5.99 9.09 -0.83
N VAL A 175 5.27 8.55 0.15
CA VAL A 175 4.71 9.33 1.26
C VAL A 175 5.35 8.86 2.55
N ILE A 176 5.88 9.81 3.33
CA ILE A 176 6.41 9.56 4.66
C ILE A 176 5.31 9.88 5.66
N SER A 177 4.99 8.88 6.47
CA SER A 177 3.98 8.91 7.51
C SER A 177 4.61 8.60 8.86
N TYR A 178 4.00 9.08 9.93
CA TYR A 178 4.46 8.89 11.30
C TYR A 178 3.30 8.55 12.21
N ARG A 179 3.60 7.94 13.36
CA ARG A 179 2.60 7.47 14.32
C ARG A 179 2.66 8.24 15.63
N ILE A 180 1.50 8.67 16.13
CA ILE A 180 1.26 9.20 17.48
C ILE A 180 0.01 8.51 18.03
N ASP A 181 -0.01 8.10 19.30
CA ASP A 181 -1.21 7.60 20.01
C ASP A 181 -2.06 6.60 19.20
N ASP A 182 -1.41 5.62 18.57
CA ASP A 182 -2.03 4.59 17.73
C ASP A 182 -2.65 5.06 16.40
N GLN A 183 -2.44 6.31 16.00
CA GLN A 183 -2.90 6.88 14.74
C GLN A 183 -1.73 7.28 13.82
N TRP A 184 -1.93 7.10 12.51
CA TRP A 184 -0.96 7.45 11.47
C TRP A 184 -1.28 8.78 10.81
N TYR A 185 -0.26 9.61 10.62
CA TYR A 185 -0.33 10.95 10.04
C TYR A 185 0.74 11.13 8.97
N VAL A 186 0.58 12.14 8.11
CA VAL A 186 1.53 12.43 7.03
C VAL A 186 2.52 13.52 7.43
N TYR A 187 3.81 13.27 7.18
CA TYR A 187 4.87 14.26 7.29
C TYR A 187 5.10 14.99 5.96
N GLN A 188 5.41 14.23 4.91
CA GLN A 188 5.72 14.76 3.58
C GLN A 188 5.45 13.75 2.46
N MET A 189 5.34 14.26 1.23
CA MET A 189 5.33 13.46 0.01
C MET A 189 6.54 13.83 -0.85
N GLU A 190 7.23 12.80 -1.32
CA GLU A 190 8.37 12.87 -2.21
C GLU A 190 7.93 12.35 -3.59
N SER A 191 8.18 13.13 -4.63
CA SER A 191 8.01 12.62 -6.00
C SER A 191 9.08 11.58 -6.27
N LEU A 192 8.67 10.39 -6.74
CA LEU A 192 9.60 9.46 -7.37
C LEU A 192 9.84 9.99 -8.77
N SER A 193 11.04 10.50 -9.05
CA SER A 193 11.44 10.84 -10.42
C SER A 193 11.35 9.58 -11.29
N ALA A 194 10.50 9.62 -12.32
CA ALA A 194 10.48 8.63 -13.38
C ALA A 194 11.73 8.75 -14.26
#